data_AF-A0A957CRL8-F1
#
_entry.id   AF-A0A957CRL8-F1
#
_cell.length_a   1.000
_cell.length_b   1.000
_cell.length_c   1.000
_cell.angle_alpha   90.00
_cell.angle_beta   90.00
_cell.angle_gamma   90.00
#
_symmetry.space_group_name_H-M   'P 1'
#
loop_
_entity.id
_entity.type
_entity.pdbx_description
1 polymer ?
#
loop_
_entity_poly.entity_id
_entity_poly.type
_entity_poly.pdbx_seq_one_letter_code
_entity_poly.pdbx_strand_id
1 'polypeptide(L)' 'HLPPEEVAAKVKRFFIYYAINRHKMTVLTPSYHAESYSPDDNRFDLRQFLYNVRWTWQFRKIDKLVAELKNND' A
#
# COMPACT_ATOMS: atom_id res chain seq x y z
N HIS A 1 -6.96 -18.62 9.83
CA HIS A 1 -6.66 -17.63 8.76
C HIS A 1 -7.71 -16.53 8.79
N LEU A 2 -7.38 -15.30 8.34
CA LEU A 2 -8.35 -14.19 8.26
C LEU A 2 -9.27 -14.37 7.03
N PRO A 3 -10.53 -13.93 7.09
CA PRO A 3 -11.42 -13.92 5.92
C PRO A 3 -10.84 -13.06 4.79
N PRO A 4 -11.01 -13.45 3.50
CA PRO A 4 -10.51 -12.67 2.36
C PRO A 4 -10.94 -11.20 2.37
N GLU A 5 -12.17 -10.90 2.82
CA GLU A 5 -12.69 -9.54 2.95
C GLU A 5 -11.92 -8.68 3.95
N GLU A 6 -11.57 -9.25 5.10
CA GLU A 6 -10.82 -8.54 6.13
C GLU A 6 -9.41 -8.21 5.64
N VAL A 7 -8.77 -9.15 4.94
CA VAL A 7 -7.46 -8.94 4.34
C VAL A 7 -7.55 -7.82 3.29
N ALA A 8 -8.55 -7.87 2.41
CA ALA A 8 -8.78 -6.83 1.40
C ALA A 8 -8.99 -5.45 2.03
N ALA A 9 -9.80 -5.35 3.09
CA ALA A 9 -10.03 -4.08 3.80
C ALA A 9 -8.74 -3.52 4.40
N LYS A 10 -7.92 -4.37 5.05
CA LYS A 10 -6.63 -3.97 5.65
C LYS A 10 -5.63 -3.50 4.58
N VAL A 11 -5.50 -4.24 3.48
CA VAL A 11 -4.59 -3.90 2.37
C VAL A 11 -4.98 -2.58 1.71
N LYS A 12 -6.27 -2.40 1.38
CA LYS A 12 -6.75 -1.15 0.79
C LYS A 12 -6.50 0.04 1.69
N ARG A 13 -6.80 -0.11 3.00
CA ARG A 13 -6.56 0.94 4.00
C ARG A 13 -5.08 1.32 4.09
N PHE A 14 -4.18 0.33 4.11
CA PHE A 14 -2.74 0.57 4.10
C PHE A 14 -2.32 1.40 2.88
N PHE A 15 -2.71 0.99 1.67
CA PHE A 15 -2.29 1.68 0.44
C PHE A 15 -2.88 3.08 0.27
N ILE A 16 -4.08 3.33 0.81
CA ILE A 16 -4.64 4.69 0.88
C ILE A 16 -3.75 5.59 1.74
N TYR A 17 -3.45 5.17 2.98
CA TYR A 17 -2.64 5.99 3.88
C TYR A 17 -1.19 6.11 3.43
N TYR A 18 -0.63 5.05 2.85
CA TYR A 18 0.69 5.09 2.22
C TYR A 18 0.73 6.15 1.10
N ALA A 19 -0.21 6.09 0.16
CA ALA A 19 -0.25 7.00 -0.98
C ALA A 19 -0.48 8.46 -0.56
N ILE A 20 -1.44 8.72 0.32
CA ILE A 20 -1.74 10.08 0.83
C ILE A 20 -0.53 10.67 1.53
N ASN A 21 0.22 9.87 2.30
CA ASN A 21 1.31 10.36 3.13
C ASN A 21 2.70 10.26 2.48
N ARG A 22 2.84 9.71 1.26
CA ARG A 22 4.16 9.47 0.68
C ARG A 22 4.98 10.76 0.52
N HIS A 23 4.34 11.88 0.25
CA HIS A 23 4.98 13.19 0.21
C HIS A 23 5.72 13.57 1.51
N LYS A 24 5.39 12.97 2.67
CA LYS A 24 6.13 13.19 3.91
C LYS A 24 7.52 12.56 3.89
N MET A 25 7.72 11.53 3.07
CA MET A 25 9.02 10.87 2.94
C MET A 25 10.04 11.71 2.17
N THR A 26 9.59 12.65 1.34
CA THR A 26 10.50 13.53 0.56
C THR A 26 11.18 14.58 1.44
N VAL A 27 10.65 14.83 2.64
CA VAL A 27 11.17 15.82 3.61
C VAL A 27 11.51 15.18 4.96
N LEU A 28 11.49 13.86 5.06
CA LEU A 28 11.80 13.16 6.30
C LEU A 28 13.29 13.33 6.62
N THR A 29 13.59 13.55 7.91
CA THR A 29 14.97 13.62 8.38
C THR A 29 15.73 12.35 8.01
N PRO A 30 16.96 12.45 7.46
CA PRO A 30 17.79 11.29 7.19
C PRO A 30 17.99 10.42 8.43
N SER A 31 17.90 9.11 8.27
CA SER A 31 18.04 8.13 9.35
C SER A 31 19.06 7.05 9.02
N TYR A 32 19.61 6.39 10.05
CA TYR A 32 20.49 5.23 9.87
C TYR A 32 19.77 4.10 9.13
N HIS A 33 20.45 3.49 8.16
CA HIS A 33 19.91 2.35 7.43
C HIS A 33 20.16 1.06 8.21
N ALA A 34 19.10 0.50 8.81
CA ALA A 34 19.16 -0.74 9.59
C ALA A 34 18.48 -1.94 8.91
N GLU A 35 17.49 -1.69 8.04
CA GLU A 35 16.60 -2.71 7.51
C GLU A 35 16.41 -2.56 6.00
N SER A 36 16.29 -3.69 5.30
CA SER A 36 16.15 -3.75 3.84
C SER A 36 14.78 -3.34 3.30
N TYR A 37 13.84 -2.97 4.18
CA TYR A 37 12.50 -2.48 3.82
C TYR A 37 12.28 -1.00 4.20
N SER A 38 13.36 -0.25 4.43
CA SER A 38 13.27 1.18 4.75
C SER A 38 12.50 1.96 3.67
N PRO A 39 11.57 2.86 4.04
CA PRO A 39 10.84 3.69 3.08
C PRO A 39 11.59 4.97 2.67
N ASP A 40 12.86 5.14 3.06
CA ASP A 40 13.64 6.37 2.80
C ASP A 40 13.75 6.69 1.30
N ASP A 41 13.20 7.85 0.92
CA ASP A 41 13.09 8.30 -0.48
C ASP A 41 14.34 9.05 -0.97
N ASN A 42 15.33 9.30 -0.10
CA ASN A 42 16.54 10.03 -0.46
C ASN A 42 17.62 9.13 -1.10
N ARG A 43 17.63 7.84 -0.75
CA ARG A 43 18.69 6.91 -1.18
C ARG A 43 18.21 5.50 -1.50
N PHE A 44 17.18 4.99 -0.83
CA PHE A 44 16.90 3.54 -0.85
C PHE A 44 15.61 3.18 -1.62
N ASP A 45 14.48 3.76 -1.26
CA ASP A 45 13.17 3.43 -1.83
C ASP A 45 12.67 4.56 -2.73
N LEU A 46 13.34 4.81 -3.86
CA LEU A 46 13.00 5.90 -4.78
C LEU A 46 11.63 5.68 -5.42
N ARG A 47 10.62 6.47 -5.03
CA ARG A 47 9.24 6.32 -5.54
C ARG A 47 8.60 7.64 -5.92
N GLN A 48 7.47 7.52 -6.62
CA GLN A 48 6.57 8.64 -6.82
C GLN A 48 6.03 9.11 -5.47
N PHE A 49 5.76 10.41 -5.32
CA PHE A 49 5.11 10.94 -4.12
C PHE A 49 3.71 11.49 -4.38
N LEU A 50 3.34 11.70 -5.64
CA LEU A 50 2.00 12.10 -6.07
C LEU A 50 1.27 10.90 -6.69
N TYR A 51 0.56 10.14 -5.85
CA TYR A 51 -0.21 8.96 -6.27
C TYR A 51 -1.69 9.26 -6.49
N ASN A 52 -2.33 8.46 -7.35
CA ASN A 52 -3.78 8.32 -7.34
C ASN A 52 -4.20 7.45 -6.14
N VAL A 53 -4.61 8.10 -5.05
CA VAL A 53 -4.95 7.47 -3.76
C VAL A 53 -6.12 6.49 -3.82
N ARG A 54 -6.92 6.52 -4.90
CA ARG A 54 -8.06 5.61 -5.08
C ARG A 54 -7.64 4.24 -5.60
N TRP A 55 -6.43 4.10 -6.16
CA TRP A 55 -5.88 2.84 -6.68
C TRP A 55 -6.92 2.05 -7.49
N THR A 56 -7.63 2.72 -8.39
CA THR A 56 -8.93 2.27 -8.93
C THR A 56 -8.85 0.91 -9.62
N TRP A 57 -7.78 0.66 -10.37
CA TRP A 57 -7.60 -0.60 -11.07
C TRP A 57 -7.24 -1.73 -10.09
N GLN A 58 -6.30 -1.47 -9.18
CA GLN A 58 -5.81 -2.44 -8.21
C GLN A 58 -6.93 -2.87 -7.25
N PHE A 59 -7.69 -1.90 -6.72
CA PHE A 59 -8.76 -2.20 -5.77
C PHE A 59 -9.90 -2.96 -6.44
N ARG A 60 -10.23 -2.64 -7.70
CA ARG A 60 -11.20 -3.41 -8.49
C ARG A 60 -10.74 -4.86 -8.71
N LYS A 61 -9.44 -5.09 -8.90
CA LYS A 61 -8.89 -6.44 -9.03
C LYS A 61 -8.97 -7.22 -7.72
N ILE A 62 -8.67 -6.58 -6.59
CA ILE A 62 -8.84 -7.18 -5.25
C ILE A 62 -10.30 -7.57 -5.03
N ASP A 63 -11.25 -6.68 -5.34
CA ASP A 63 -12.68 -6.95 -5.15
C ASP A 63 -13.17 -8.14 -5.97
N LYS A 64 -12.72 -8.26 -7.22
CA LYS A 64 -13.04 -9.41 -8.07
C LYS A 64 -12.51 -10.72 -7.47
N LEU A 65 -11.26 -10.74 -7.02
CA LEU A 65 -10.65 -11.92 -6.41
C LEU A 65 -11.38 -12.34 -5.12
N VAL A 66 -11.74 -11.38 -4.27
CA VAL A 66 -12.51 -11.66 -3.05
C VAL A 66 -13.88 -12.27 -3.39
N ALA A 67 -14.56 -11.76 -4.41
CA ALA A 67 -15.84 -12.30 -4.86
C ALA A 67 -15.72 -13.72 -5.43
N GLU A 68 -14.67 -13.99 -6.21
CA GLU A 68 -14.38 -15.33 -6.74
C GLU A 68 -14.10 -16.34 -5.62
N LEU A 69 -13.32 -15.95 -4.59
CA LEU A 69 -13.04 -16.82 -3.44
C LEU A 69 -14.30 -17.14 -2.65
N LYS A 70 -15.18 -16.15 -2.40
CA LYS A 70 -16.47 -16.38 -1.73
C LYS A 70 -17.40 -17.33 -2.47
N ASN A 71 -17.35 -17.34 -3.80
CA ASN A 71 -18.20 -18.21 -4.61
C ASN A 71 -17.67 -19.65 -4.70
N ASN A 72 -16.39 -19.85 -4.36
CA ASN A 72 -15.72 -21.16 -4.37
C ASN A 72 -15.70 -21.83 -2.97
N ASP A 73 -16.13 -21.11 -1.93
CA ASP A 73 -16.43 -21.62 -0.59
C ASP A 73 -17.89 -22.08 -0.50
#